data_AF-A0A7S2ARE3-F1
#
_entry.id   AF-A0A7S2ARE3-F1
#
_cell.length_a   1.000
_cell.length_b   1.000
_cell.length_c   1.000
_cell.angle_alpha   90.00
_cell.angle_beta   90.00
_cell.angle_gamma   90.00
#
_symmetry.space_group_name_H-M   'P 1'
#
loop_
_entity.id
_entity.type
_entity.pdbx_description
1 polymer ?
#
loop_
_entity_poly.entity_id
_entity_poly.type
_entity_poly.pdbx_seq_one_letter_code
_entity_poly.pdbx_strand_id
1 'polypeptide(L)'
;GESDEEQPTHQRSITKPPAPSQMRRRSGIQHTPEEMFHGLKARFDAMESLTMPKPKGRGLHGNMNGRDELEYIRLLKPADFVTFLKANRVPVHCYGHGKARCLRDLWAEVVVRECNLERVHSCTGRHRLRRNIRILVLEIGAVVDGEERFLLVKQESYEDGHTRNNLDSRVTKKMFDDEDIPSAIGRCLLQTLGLCADSWEQHFDIVSAEDVEEARESTAYPGLSSL
;
A
#
# COMPACT_ATOMS: atom_id res chain seq x y z
N GLY A 1 11.56 -19.42 50.56
CA GLY A 1 11.31 -20.42 49.52
C GLY A 1 10.66 -19.68 48.39
N GLU A 2 11.50 -19.04 47.58
CA GLU A 2 11.09 -18.34 46.37
C GLU A 2 10.98 -19.38 45.26
N SER A 3 9.82 -19.42 44.62
CA SER A 3 9.52 -20.32 43.52
C SER A 3 9.70 -19.52 42.24
N ASP A 4 10.81 -19.77 41.54
CA ASP A 4 11.05 -19.25 40.19
C ASP A 4 10.15 -19.99 39.20
N GLU A 5 9.26 -19.23 38.57
CA GLU A 5 8.34 -19.70 37.54
C GLU A 5 9.00 -19.46 36.17
N GLU A 6 9.71 -20.48 35.66
CA GLU A 6 10.28 -20.48 34.31
C GLU A 6 9.16 -20.44 33.25
N GLN A 7 9.11 -19.37 32.47
CA GLN A 7 8.22 -19.27 31.31
C GLN A 7 8.83 -19.98 30.08
N PRO A 8 8.01 -20.68 29.27
CA PRO A 8 8.49 -21.45 28.12
C PRO A 8 8.88 -20.54 26.95
N THR A 9 10.13 -20.67 26.52
CA THR A 9 10.69 -20.06 25.32
C THR A 9 10.11 -20.73 24.06
N HIS A 10 9.21 -20.04 23.36
CA HIS A 10 8.71 -20.49 22.06
C HIS A 10 9.80 -20.35 20.98
N GLN A 11 10.48 -21.45 20.65
CA GLN A 11 11.29 -21.56 19.44
C GLN A 11 10.40 -21.46 18.20
N ARG A 12 10.43 -20.31 17.50
CA ARG A 12 9.81 -20.16 16.18
C ARG A 12 10.73 -20.76 15.13
N SER A 13 10.29 -21.82 14.45
CA SER A 13 11.04 -22.41 13.33
C SER A 13 11.00 -21.46 12.13
N ILE A 14 12.15 -20.92 11.76
CA ILE A 14 12.31 -20.13 10.54
C ILE A 14 12.47 -21.11 9.38
N THR A 15 11.40 -21.33 8.61
CA THR A 15 11.47 -22.11 7.37
C THR A 15 12.24 -21.34 6.31
N LYS A 16 13.39 -21.87 5.90
CA LYS A 16 14.23 -21.33 4.83
C LYS A 16 13.45 -21.35 3.50
N PRO A 17 13.38 -20.25 2.75
CA PRO A 17 12.63 -20.21 1.49
C PRO A 17 13.27 -21.11 0.42
N PRO A 18 12.45 -21.67 -0.50
CA PRO A 18 12.93 -22.54 -1.57
C PRO A 18 13.81 -21.78 -2.58
N ALA A 19 14.78 -22.49 -3.18
CA ALA A 19 15.70 -21.93 -4.15
C ALA A 19 14.99 -21.46 -5.45
N PRO A 20 15.37 -20.30 -6.02
CA PRO A 20 14.69 -19.72 -7.17
C PRO A 20 14.89 -20.55 -8.45
N SER A 21 13.79 -20.92 -9.10
CA SER A 21 13.83 -21.65 -10.39
C SER A 21 14.16 -20.70 -11.54
N GLN A 22 15.12 -21.08 -12.40
CA GLN A 22 15.59 -20.28 -13.53
C GLN A 22 14.53 -20.20 -14.65
N MET A 23 13.61 -19.24 -14.55
CA MET A 23 12.69 -18.88 -15.65
C MET A 23 13.37 -17.91 -16.62
N ARG A 24 13.60 -18.35 -17.87
CA ARG A 24 13.98 -17.48 -19.00
C ARG A 24 12.86 -16.47 -19.30
N ARG A 25 13.10 -15.18 -19.00
CA ARG A 25 12.13 -14.09 -19.25
C ARG A 25 12.18 -13.66 -20.72
N ARG A 26 11.01 -13.66 -21.38
CA ARG A 26 10.80 -13.03 -22.70
C ARG A 26 10.87 -11.50 -22.56
N SER A 27 11.47 -10.82 -23.53
CA SER A 27 11.61 -9.36 -23.59
C SER A 27 10.26 -8.67 -23.85
N GLY A 28 9.40 -8.61 -22.83
CA GLY A 28 8.28 -7.68 -22.80
C GLY A 28 8.75 -6.31 -22.33
N ILE A 29 8.13 -5.25 -22.85
CA ILE A 29 8.29 -3.89 -22.31
C ILE A 29 7.80 -3.95 -20.85
N GLN A 30 8.70 -3.78 -19.90
CA GLN A 30 8.37 -3.71 -18.49
C GLN A 30 8.12 -2.25 -18.13
N HIS A 31 6.87 -1.91 -17.86
CA HIS A 31 6.53 -0.61 -17.30
C HIS A 31 6.89 -0.58 -15.82
N THR A 32 7.50 0.51 -15.36
CA THR A 32 7.72 0.68 -13.91
C THR A 32 6.37 1.01 -13.23
N PRO A 33 6.21 0.71 -11.93
CA PRO A 33 5.01 1.12 -11.20
C PRO A 33 4.75 2.62 -11.30
N GLU A 34 5.78 3.45 -11.29
CA GLU A 34 5.70 4.91 -11.42
C GLU A 34 5.12 5.32 -12.78
N GLU A 35 5.55 4.66 -13.88
CA GLU A 35 4.99 4.88 -15.22
C GLU A 35 3.52 4.48 -15.28
N MET A 36 3.14 3.35 -14.66
CA MET A 36 1.74 2.92 -14.59
C MET A 36 0.89 3.93 -13.84
N PHE A 37 1.39 4.43 -12.69
CA PHE A 37 0.73 5.49 -11.93
C PHE A 37 0.56 6.75 -12.76
N HIS A 38 1.60 7.21 -13.46
CA HIS A 38 1.52 8.40 -14.30
C HIS A 38 0.49 8.22 -15.44
N GLY A 39 0.49 7.07 -16.10
CA GLY A 39 -0.48 6.75 -17.14
C GLY A 39 -1.93 6.73 -16.63
N LEU A 40 -2.16 6.17 -15.44
CA LEU A 40 -3.48 6.18 -14.79
C LEU A 40 -3.92 7.60 -14.44
N LYS A 41 -3.02 8.43 -13.91
CA LYS A 41 -3.30 9.84 -13.62
C LYS A 41 -3.70 10.61 -14.87
N ALA A 42 -2.93 10.49 -15.96
CA ALA A 42 -3.26 11.13 -17.23
C ALA A 42 -4.62 10.65 -17.78
N ARG A 43 -4.93 9.36 -17.64
CA ARG A 43 -6.21 8.78 -18.04
C ARG A 43 -7.38 9.33 -17.21
N PHE A 44 -7.17 9.57 -15.92
CA PHE A 44 -8.17 10.20 -15.05
C PHE A 44 -8.51 11.61 -15.56
N ASP A 45 -7.49 12.44 -15.78
CA ASP A 45 -7.66 13.83 -16.24
C ASP A 45 -8.36 13.87 -17.61
N ALA A 46 -7.96 13.00 -18.54
CA ALA A 46 -8.59 12.89 -19.85
C ALA A 46 -10.08 12.53 -19.73
N MET A 47 -10.44 11.58 -18.85
CA MET A 47 -11.83 11.19 -18.64
C MET A 47 -12.66 12.25 -17.91
N GLU A 48 -12.06 13.04 -17.02
CA GLU A 48 -12.74 14.15 -16.33
C GLU A 48 -13.04 15.31 -17.29
N SER A 49 -12.14 15.58 -18.24
CA SER A 49 -12.34 16.62 -19.27
C SER A 49 -13.51 16.33 -20.23
N LEU A 50 -13.83 15.04 -20.41
CA LEU A 50 -14.97 14.60 -21.18
C LEU A 50 -16.21 14.71 -20.30
N THR A 51 -16.95 15.83 -20.39
CA THR A 51 -18.24 15.99 -19.72
C THR A 51 -19.20 14.88 -20.13
N MET A 52 -19.29 13.82 -19.32
CA MET A 52 -20.18 12.70 -19.57
C MET A 52 -21.57 13.01 -18.98
N PRO A 53 -22.66 12.71 -19.70
CA PRO A 53 -24.01 12.85 -19.15
C PRO A 53 -24.14 11.99 -17.89
N LYS A 54 -24.79 12.54 -16.85
CA LYS A 54 -24.98 11.86 -15.56
C LYS A 54 -25.59 10.47 -15.78
N PRO A 55 -24.94 9.39 -15.33
CA PRO A 55 -25.53 8.06 -15.42
C PRO A 55 -26.87 8.05 -14.68
N LYS A 56 -27.91 7.54 -15.33
CA LYS A 56 -29.21 7.30 -14.68
C LYS A 56 -28.99 6.20 -13.64
N GLY A 57 -28.90 6.60 -12.37
CA GLY A 57 -28.54 5.73 -11.25
C GLY A 57 -29.46 4.51 -11.19
N ARG A 58 -28.93 3.34 -11.54
CA ARG A 58 -29.51 2.07 -11.11
C ARG A 58 -29.05 1.88 -9.66
N GLY A 59 -29.99 1.64 -8.75
CA GLY A 59 -29.69 1.41 -7.34
C GLY A 59 -28.76 0.21 -7.18
N LEU A 60 -27.48 0.48 -6.94
CA LEU A 60 -26.44 -0.52 -6.66
C LEU A 60 -26.48 -0.92 -5.18
N HIS A 61 -27.64 -1.38 -4.73
CA HIS A 61 -27.85 -1.90 -3.37
C HIS A 61 -28.16 -3.40 -3.40
N GLY A 62 -27.52 -4.13 -4.32
CA GLY A 62 -27.45 -5.58 -4.23
C GLY A 62 -26.53 -5.98 -3.08
N ASN A 63 -26.86 -7.08 -2.41
CA ASN A 63 -26.07 -7.67 -1.34
C ASN A 63 -24.79 -8.30 -1.94
N MET A 64 -23.84 -7.47 -2.38
CA MET A 64 -22.56 -7.92 -2.92
C MET A 64 -21.69 -8.45 -1.77
N ASN A 65 -20.97 -9.55 -2.00
CA ASN A 65 -19.95 -9.96 -1.05
C ASN A 65 -18.80 -8.93 -1.03
N GLY A 66 -17.99 -8.92 0.02
CA GLY A 66 -16.93 -7.91 0.18
C GLY A 66 -15.91 -7.90 -0.97
N ARG A 67 -15.60 -9.07 -1.56
CA ARG A 67 -14.64 -9.18 -2.66
C ARG A 67 -15.17 -8.58 -3.97
N ASP A 68 -16.45 -8.81 -4.26
CA ASP A 68 -17.12 -8.28 -5.45
C ASP A 68 -17.28 -6.75 -5.35
N GLU A 69 -17.49 -6.23 -4.13
CA GLU A 69 -17.52 -4.78 -3.91
C GLU A 69 -16.16 -4.13 -4.18
N LEU A 70 -15.06 -4.74 -3.71
CA LEU A 70 -13.70 -4.24 -3.97
C LEU A 70 -13.39 -4.18 -5.47
N GLU A 71 -13.63 -5.28 -6.19
CA GLU A 71 -13.42 -5.32 -7.64
C GLU A 71 -14.31 -4.31 -8.38
N TYR A 72 -15.57 -4.16 -7.94
CA TYR A 72 -16.46 -3.15 -8.49
C TYR A 72 -15.90 -1.73 -8.35
N ILE A 73 -15.42 -1.36 -7.15
CA ILE A 73 -14.87 -0.02 -6.89
C ILE A 73 -13.65 0.26 -7.79
N ARG A 74 -12.79 -0.74 -8.00
CA ARG A 74 -11.59 -0.62 -8.84
C ARG A 74 -11.90 -0.40 -10.32
N LEU A 75 -13.05 -0.92 -10.78
CA LEU A 75 -13.50 -0.77 -12.15
C LEU A 75 -14.29 0.52 -12.40
N LEU A 76 -14.51 1.35 -11.37
CA LEU A 76 -15.19 2.63 -11.52
C LEU A 76 -14.40 3.58 -12.39
N LYS A 77 -15.11 4.24 -13.32
CA LYS A 77 -14.58 5.40 -14.03
C LYS A 77 -14.40 6.56 -13.05
N PRO A 78 -13.50 7.51 -13.33
CA PRO A 78 -13.24 8.69 -12.49
C PRO A 78 -14.50 9.40 -11.99
N ALA A 79 -15.43 9.73 -12.89
CA ALA A 79 -16.68 10.42 -12.54
C ALA A 79 -17.57 9.59 -11.61
N ASP A 80 -17.64 8.28 -11.85
CA ASP A 80 -18.41 7.34 -11.03
C ASP A 80 -17.74 7.14 -9.67
N PHE A 81 -16.42 7.12 -9.61
CA PHE A 81 -15.63 7.06 -8.38
C PHE A 81 -15.87 8.27 -7.48
N VAL A 82 -15.84 9.49 -8.05
CA VAL A 82 -16.16 10.71 -7.29
C VAL A 82 -17.60 10.69 -6.78
N THR A 83 -18.53 10.19 -7.59
CA THR A 83 -19.94 10.04 -7.21
C THR A 83 -20.10 9.02 -6.08
N PHE A 84 -19.38 7.90 -6.15
CA PHE A 84 -19.31 6.88 -5.12
C PHE A 84 -18.78 7.44 -3.78
N LEU A 85 -17.70 8.22 -3.82
CA LEU A 85 -17.15 8.88 -2.63
C LEU A 85 -18.15 9.87 -2.00
N LYS A 86 -18.80 10.71 -2.81
CA LYS A 86 -19.84 11.64 -2.35
C LYS A 86 -21.04 10.91 -1.72
N ALA A 87 -21.49 9.82 -2.34
CA ALA A 87 -22.59 9.00 -1.82
C ALA A 87 -22.26 8.41 -0.44
N ASN A 88 -20.98 8.12 -0.19
CA ASN A 88 -20.48 7.67 1.10
C ASN A 88 -19.99 8.81 2.02
N ARG A 89 -20.38 10.06 1.72
CA ARG A 89 -20.11 11.27 2.54
C ARG A 89 -18.63 11.60 2.73
N VAL A 90 -17.77 11.18 1.80
CA VAL A 90 -16.38 11.64 1.77
C VAL A 90 -16.36 13.10 1.28
N PRO A 91 -15.67 14.02 1.99
CA PRO A 91 -15.63 15.44 1.66
C PRO A 91 -14.68 15.69 0.48
N VAL A 92 -15.10 15.31 -0.73
CA VAL A 92 -14.25 15.36 -1.93
C VAL A 92 -13.73 16.75 -2.29
N HIS A 93 -14.39 17.82 -1.82
CA HIS A 93 -13.95 19.21 -2.03
C HIS A 93 -12.71 19.59 -1.21
N CYS A 94 -12.29 18.77 -0.24
CA CYS A 94 -11.07 19.00 0.54
C CYS A 94 -9.81 18.42 -0.12
N TYR A 95 -9.95 17.61 -1.18
CA TYR A 95 -8.84 16.92 -1.82
C TYR A 95 -8.06 17.88 -2.73
N GLY A 96 -6.72 17.73 -2.78
CA GLY A 96 -5.85 18.62 -3.55
C GLY A 96 -5.60 20.00 -2.90
N HIS A 97 -6.05 20.20 -1.65
CA HIS A 97 -5.83 21.42 -0.90
C HIS A 97 -4.91 21.18 0.30
N GLY A 98 -3.97 22.12 0.55
CA GLY A 98 -3.03 22.01 1.66
C GLY A 98 -2.13 20.77 1.53
N LYS A 99 -2.19 19.87 2.52
CA LYS A 99 -1.43 18.60 2.54
C LYS A 99 -2.24 17.42 1.99
N ALA A 100 -3.51 17.63 1.62
CA ALA A 100 -4.36 16.56 1.10
C ALA A 100 -3.98 16.22 -0.34
N ARG A 101 -3.86 14.92 -0.63
CA ARG A 101 -3.65 14.42 -1.99
C ARG A 101 -4.90 14.63 -2.83
N CYS A 102 -4.74 14.58 -4.15
CA CYS A 102 -5.87 14.75 -5.06
C CYS A 102 -6.70 13.46 -5.18
N LEU A 103 -7.97 13.56 -5.61
CA LEU A 103 -8.84 12.40 -5.82
C LEU A 103 -8.27 11.40 -6.81
N ARG A 104 -7.52 11.90 -7.80
CA ARG A 104 -6.82 11.11 -8.80
C ARG A 104 -5.74 10.21 -8.19
N ASP A 105 -5.01 10.69 -7.17
CA ASP A 105 -4.03 9.86 -6.46
C ASP A 105 -4.73 8.72 -5.72
N LEU A 106 -5.82 9.01 -5.01
CA LEU A 106 -6.63 7.99 -4.34
C LEU A 106 -7.18 6.95 -5.32
N TRP A 107 -7.73 7.40 -6.46
CA TRP A 107 -8.25 6.50 -7.48
C TRP A 107 -7.15 5.60 -8.05
N ALA A 108 -5.98 6.17 -8.36
CA ALA A 108 -4.86 5.39 -8.87
C ALA A 108 -4.42 4.32 -7.86
N GLU A 109 -4.28 4.68 -6.58
CA GLU A 109 -3.94 3.72 -5.51
C GLU A 109 -4.95 2.56 -5.41
N VAL A 110 -6.25 2.86 -5.53
CA VAL A 110 -7.30 1.82 -5.53
C VAL A 110 -7.17 0.91 -6.76
N VAL A 111 -6.98 1.49 -7.95
CA VAL A 111 -6.85 0.72 -9.20
C VAL A 111 -5.65 -0.22 -9.14
N VAL A 112 -4.50 0.27 -8.67
CA VAL A 112 -3.26 -0.52 -8.56
C VAL A 112 -3.17 -1.37 -7.28
N ARG A 113 -4.23 -1.39 -6.46
CA ARG A 113 -4.33 -2.19 -5.23
C ARG A 113 -3.39 -1.80 -4.10
N GLU A 114 -2.83 -0.60 -4.11
CA GLU A 114 -2.07 -0.08 -2.96
C GLU A 114 -2.96 0.26 -1.77
N CYS A 115 -4.27 0.41 -1.99
CA CYS A 115 -5.24 0.51 -0.92
C CYS A 115 -6.62 0.01 -1.37
N ASN A 116 -7.43 -0.39 -0.40
CA ASN A 116 -8.81 -0.80 -0.61
C ASN A 116 -9.77 0.14 0.10
N LEU A 117 -10.96 0.34 -0.47
CA LEU A 117 -12.04 1.09 0.18
C LEU A 117 -13.11 0.13 0.65
N GLU A 118 -13.30 0.07 1.97
CA GLU A 118 -14.26 -0.81 2.61
C GLU A 118 -15.37 0.01 3.27
N ARG A 119 -16.62 -0.46 3.17
CA ARG A 119 -17.71 0.09 3.97
C ARG A 119 -17.67 -0.50 5.37
N VAL A 120 -17.45 0.35 6.35
CA VAL A 120 -17.46 -0.02 7.76
C VAL A 120 -18.74 0.50 8.41
N HIS A 121 -19.35 -0.33 9.24
CA HIS A 121 -20.50 0.08 10.03
C HIS A 121 -20.04 1.03 11.13
N SER A 122 -20.55 2.26 11.12
CA SER A 122 -20.38 3.16 12.27
C SER A 122 -21.36 2.78 13.37
N CYS A 123 -20.99 3.04 14.63
CA CYS A 123 -21.89 3.02 15.78
C CYS A 123 -23.17 3.88 15.57
N THR A 124 -23.13 4.85 14.65
CA THR A 124 -24.28 5.68 14.27
C THR A 124 -25.28 5.00 13.31
N GLY A 125 -25.09 3.72 12.99
CA GLY A 125 -25.91 2.97 12.03
C GLY A 125 -25.72 3.41 10.58
N ARG A 126 -24.74 4.29 10.32
CA ARG A 126 -24.39 4.78 8.98
C ARG A 126 -23.09 4.13 8.52
N HIS A 127 -23.02 3.72 7.26
CA HIS A 127 -21.75 3.27 6.69
C HIS A 127 -20.80 4.46 6.52
N ARG A 128 -19.51 4.20 6.75
CA ARG A 128 -18.40 5.09 6.38
C ARG A 128 -17.42 4.30 5.53
N LEU A 129 -16.71 4.98 4.63
CA LEU A 129 -15.60 4.35 3.93
C LEU A 129 -14.35 4.39 4.80
N ARG A 130 -13.65 3.26 4.82
CA ARG A 130 -12.33 3.09 5.43
C ARG A 130 -11.35 2.70 4.34
N ARG A 131 -10.16 3.29 4.38
CA ARG A 131 -9.07 2.97 3.47
C ARG A 131 -8.17 1.90 4.11
N ASN A 132 -8.25 0.66 3.65
CA ASN A 132 -7.39 -0.40 4.15
C ASN A 132 -6.04 -0.36 3.40
N ILE A 133 -4.92 -0.38 4.12
CA ILE A 133 -3.56 -0.40 3.56
C ILE A 133 -2.78 -1.50 4.27
N ARG A 134 -2.07 -2.32 3.50
CA ARG A 134 -1.07 -3.24 4.05
C ARG A 134 0.31 -2.62 3.89
N ILE A 135 1.08 -2.56 4.97
CA ILE A 135 2.44 -2.02 5.00
C ILE A 135 3.39 -3.14 5.37
N LEU A 136 4.30 -3.47 4.46
CA LEU A 136 5.46 -4.30 4.75
C LEU A 136 6.40 -3.49 5.66
N VAL A 137 6.76 -4.07 6.80
CA VAL A 137 7.83 -3.61 7.69
C VAL A 137 8.96 -4.61 7.62
N LEU A 138 10.15 -4.13 7.25
CA LEU A 138 11.32 -4.97 6.96
C LEU A 138 12.49 -4.61 7.87
N GLU A 139 13.03 -5.61 8.54
CA GLU A 139 14.29 -5.51 9.28
C GLU A 139 15.39 -6.23 8.51
N ILE A 140 16.38 -5.45 8.07
CA ILE A 140 17.47 -5.92 7.24
C ILE A 140 18.76 -5.82 8.06
N GLY A 141 19.42 -6.97 8.24
CA GLY A 141 20.72 -7.09 8.88
C GLY A 141 21.85 -7.23 7.86
N ALA A 142 23.05 -6.81 8.25
CA ALA A 142 24.29 -7.09 7.54
C ALA A 142 25.47 -7.12 8.53
N VAL A 143 26.53 -7.87 8.18
CA VAL A 143 27.79 -7.83 8.91
C VAL A 143 28.72 -6.83 8.25
N VAL A 144 29.09 -5.77 8.96
CA VAL A 144 30.00 -4.72 8.48
C VAL A 144 31.16 -4.62 9.46
N ASP A 145 32.39 -4.80 8.97
CA ASP A 145 33.61 -4.81 9.79
C ASP A 145 33.58 -5.82 10.96
N GLY A 146 32.89 -6.95 10.77
CA GLY A 146 32.74 -7.99 11.78
C GLY A 146 31.64 -7.74 12.82
N GLU A 147 30.90 -6.64 12.71
CA GLU A 147 29.78 -6.30 13.59
C GLU A 147 28.44 -6.46 12.87
N GLU A 148 27.45 -6.99 13.59
CA GLU A 148 26.06 -7.03 13.11
C GLU A 148 25.46 -5.62 13.15
N ARG A 149 24.89 -5.19 12.03
CA ARG A 149 24.26 -3.88 11.86
C ARG A 149 22.91 -4.02 11.18
N PHE A 150 22.01 -3.10 11.51
CA PHE A 150 20.68 -3.02 10.92
C PHE A 150 20.53 -1.80 10.03
N LEU A 151 19.84 -1.96 8.91
CA LEU A 151 19.53 -0.84 8.03
C LEU A 151 18.35 -0.04 8.59
N LEU A 152 18.57 1.26 8.78
CA LEU A 152 17.54 2.22 9.18
C LEU A 152 17.38 3.30 8.11
N VAL A 153 16.13 3.70 7.87
CA VAL A 153 15.81 4.87 7.06
C VAL A 153 16.05 6.11 7.91
N LYS A 154 16.96 6.98 7.47
CA LYS A 154 17.24 8.27 8.14
C LYS A 154 16.45 9.43 7.53
N GLN A 155 16.31 9.42 6.20
CA GLN A 155 15.66 10.46 5.44
C GLN A 155 14.94 9.86 4.23
N GLU A 156 13.76 10.40 3.92
CA GLU A 156 13.01 10.12 2.69
C GLU A 156 12.75 11.43 1.96
N SER A 157 12.93 11.43 0.64
CA SER A 157 12.67 12.61 -0.21
C SER A 157 11.56 12.28 -1.19
N TYR A 158 10.59 13.18 -1.32
CA TYR A 158 9.43 13.04 -2.19
C TYR A 158 9.60 13.86 -3.47
N GLU A 159 8.85 13.51 -4.52
CA GLU A 159 8.91 14.17 -5.83
C GLU A 159 8.54 15.66 -5.78
N ASP A 160 7.73 16.06 -4.81
CA ASP A 160 7.35 17.45 -4.57
C ASP A 160 8.46 18.27 -3.86
N GLY A 161 9.63 17.66 -3.63
CA GLY A 161 10.77 18.25 -2.96
C GLY A 161 10.65 18.25 -1.43
N HIS A 162 9.58 17.72 -0.86
CA HIS A 162 9.49 17.56 0.58
C HIS A 162 10.43 16.45 1.06
N THR A 163 11.03 16.66 2.22
CA THR A 163 11.91 15.69 2.87
C THR A 163 11.42 15.39 4.27
N ARG A 164 11.36 14.10 4.62
CA ARG A 164 11.13 13.64 5.98
C ARG A 164 12.44 13.17 6.57
N ASN A 165 12.93 13.86 7.59
CA ASN A 165 14.19 13.59 8.27
C ASN A 165 13.97 12.89 9.61
N ASN A 166 15.05 12.37 10.20
CA ASN A 166 15.09 11.77 11.54
C ASN A 166 14.04 10.68 11.73
N LEU A 167 13.92 9.82 10.72
CA LEU A 167 12.97 8.71 10.73
C LEU A 167 13.38 7.65 11.75
N ASP A 168 14.68 7.32 11.78
CA ASP A 168 15.27 6.27 12.61
C ASP A 168 14.42 4.98 12.64
N SER A 169 13.82 4.67 11.48
CA SER A 169 12.80 3.64 11.36
C SER A 169 13.27 2.49 10.48
N ARG A 170 12.64 1.33 10.67
CA ARG A 170 12.74 0.21 9.73
C ARG A 170 12.32 0.62 8.32
N VAL A 171 12.76 -0.15 7.33
CA VAL A 171 12.34 0.03 5.95
C VAL A 171 10.88 -0.38 5.85
N THR A 172 10.04 0.48 5.28
CA THR A 172 8.62 0.18 5.07
C THR A 172 8.21 0.37 3.62
N LYS A 173 7.21 -0.39 3.18
CA LYS A 173 6.66 -0.29 1.82
C LYS A 173 5.19 -0.66 1.82
N LYS A 174 4.35 0.10 1.10
CA LYS A 174 2.97 -0.33 0.84
C LYS A 174 2.96 -1.62 0.01
N MET A 175 2.21 -2.61 0.47
CA MET A 175 1.93 -3.84 -0.24
C MET A 175 0.71 -3.68 -1.13
N PHE A 176 0.66 -4.44 -2.22
CA PHE A 176 -0.60 -4.63 -2.92
C PHE A 176 -1.50 -5.59 -2.13
N ASP A 177 -2.82 -5.44 -2.27
CA ASP A 177 -3.77 -6.28 -1.51
C ASP A 177 -3.67 -7.78 -1.82
N ASP A 178 -3.21 -8.15 -3.01
CA ASP A 178 -3.05 -9.50 -3.52
C ASP A 178 -1.59 -9.99 -3.53
N GLU A 179 -0.67 -9.20 -2.97
CA GLU A 179 0.76 -9.50 -2.93
C GLU A 179 1.13 -10.28 -1.65
N ASP A 180 1.97 -11.30 -1.82
CA ASP A 180 2.60 -12.03 -0.73
C ASP A 180 3.87 -11.31 -0.20
N ILE A 181 4.25 -11.59 1.05
CA ILE A 181 5.40 -10.94 1.71
C ILE A 181 6.71 -11.12 0.89
N PRO A 182 7.08 -12.32 0.41
CA PRO A 182 8.29 -12.49 -0.41
C PRO A 182 8.34 -11.58 -1.66
N SER A 183 7.23 -11.47 -2.38
CA SER A 183 7.11 -10.60 -3.55
C SER A 183 7.26 -9.12 -3.17
N ALA A 184 6.63 -8.72 -2.06
CA ALA A 184 6.73 -7.37 -1.54
C ALA A 184 8.16 -7.01 -1.08
N ILE A 185 8.89 -7.96 -0.47
CA ILE A 185 10.31 -7.78 -0.10
C ILE A 185 11.14 -7.52 -1.35
N GLY A 186 11.04 -8.37 -2.36
CA GLY A 186 11.81 -8.22 -3.60
C GLY A 186 11.54 -6.87 -4.28
N ARG A 187 10.27 -6.44 -4.34
CA ARG A 187 9.89 -5.13 -4.86
C ARG A 187 10.40 -3.98 -3.98
N CYS A 188 10.32 -4.11 -2.66
CA CYS A 188 10.81 -3.12 -1.72
C CYS A 188 12.33 -2.91 -1.88
N LEU A 189 13.11 -3.98 -1.89
CA LEU A 189 14.58 -3.90 -2.02
C LEU A 189 15.00 -3.29 -3.36
N LEU A 190 14.30 -3.67 -4.44
CA LEU A 190 14.56 -3.11 -5.75
C LEU A 190 14.20 -1.62 -5.85
N GLN A 191 13.00 -1.24 -5.43
CA GLN A 191 12.49 0.13 -5.61
C GLN A 191 13.05 1.12 -4.58
N THR A 192 13.24 0.67 -3.34
CA THR A 192 13.65 1.55 -2.24
C THR A 192 15.18 1.62 -2.12
N LEU A 193 15.89 0.50 -2.34
CA LEU A 193 17.34 0.42 -2.16
C LEU A 193 18.11 0.28 -3.49
N GLY A 194 17.43 0.08 -4.62
CA GLY A 194 18.08 -0.14 -5.91
C GLY A 194 18.80 -1.49 -6.00
N LEU A 195 18.48 -2.44 -5.11
CA LEU A 195 19.16 -3.73 -5.04
C LEU A 195 18.44 -4.78 -5.89
N CYS A 196 19.16 -5.42 -6.81
CA CYS A 196 18.64 -6.57 -7.54
C CYS A 196 18.64 -7.84 -6.65
N ALA A 197 17.86 -8.85 -7.05
CA ALA A 197 17.69 -10.09 -6.29
C ALA A 197 19.03 -10.74 -5.89
N ASP A 198 19.90 -10.92 -6.88
CA ASP A 198 21.20 -11.57 -6.68
C ASP A 198 22.10 -10.81 -5.72
N SER A 199 21.98 -9.47 -5.67
CA SER A 199 22.82 -8.63 -4.83
C SER A 199 22.39 -8.67 -3.37
N TRP A 200 21.08 -8.65 -3.09
CA TRP A 200 20.66 -8.56 -1.70
C TRP A 200 20.77 -9.89 -0.96
N GLU A 201 20.53 -11.01 -1.63
CA GLU A 201 20.67 -12.35 -1.04
C GLU A 201 22.11 -12.68 -0.62
N GLN A 202 23.11 -12.01 -1.19
CA GLN A 202 24.53 -12.23 -0.88
C GLN A 202 25.07 -11.34 0.25
N HIS A 203 24.44 -10.19 0.47
CA HIS A 203 25.01 -9.13 1.32
C HIS A 203 24.12 -8.78 2.52
N PHE A 204 22.86 -9.20 2.51
CA PHE A 204 21.90 -8.84 3.54
C PHE A 204 21.11 -10.05 4.02
N ASP A 205 20.81 -10.04 5.31
CA ASP A 205 19.92 -10.99 5.96
C ASP A 205 18.57 -10.30 6.22
N ILE A 206 17.48 -10.93 5.77
CA ILE A 206 16.13 -10.51 6.16
C ILE A 206 15.85 -11.10 7.55
N VAL A 207 16.07 -10.29 8.58
CA VAL A 207 15.94 -10.69 9.99
C VAL A 207 14.47 -10.87 10.35
N SER A 208 13.62 -9.93 9.92
CA SER A 208 12.17 -10.05 10.06
C SER A 208 11.44 -9.32 8.94
N ALA A 209 10.28 -9.85 8.56
CA ALA A 209 9.36 -9.25 7.62
C ALA A 209 7.93 -9.51 8.09
N GLU A 210 7.18 -8.45 8.29
CA GLU A 210 5.78 -8.50 8.75
C GLU A 210 4.94 -7.53 7.93
N ASP A 211 3.69 -7.87 7.69
CA ASP A 211 2.70 -6.93 7.18
C ASP A 211 1.84 -6.40 8.31
N VAL A 212 1.68 -5.08 8.32
CA VAL A 212 0.91 -4.35 9.34
C VAL A 212 -0.18 -3.56 8.63
N GLU A 213 -1.39 -3.63 9.16
CA GLU A 213 -2.46 -2.69 8.83
C GLU A 213 -2.31 -1.47 9.78
N GLU A 214 -2.18 -0.25 9.24
CA GLU A 214 -2.01 0.98 10.04
C GLU A 214 -3.30 1.78 10.25
N ALA A 215 -3.89 1.64 11.44
CA ALA A 215 -5.16 2.26 11.78
C ALA A 215 -4.99 3.73 12.14
N ARG A 216 -4.98 4.60 11.12
CA ARG A 216 -4.74 6.03 11.31
C ARG A 216 -5.63 6.92 10.46
N GLU A 217 -6.14 7.99 11.06
CA GLU A 217 -6.79 9.05 10.30
C GLU A 217 -5.81 9.67 9.29
N SER A 218 -6.15 9.59 8.01
CA SER A 218 -5.27 10.04 6.94
C SER A 218 -5.41 11.55 6.76
N THR A 219 -4.37 12.30 7.13
CA THR A 219 -4.28 13.72 6.78
C THR A 219 -4.20 13.94 5.27
N ALA A 220 -3.68 12.94 4.54
CA ALA A 220 -3.56 12.95 3.08
C ALA A 220 -4.91 12.71 2.37
N TYR A 221 -5.85 11.99 3.00
CA TYR A 221 -7.14 11.62 2.41
C TYR A 221 -8.30 12.00 3.34
N PRO A 222 -8.76 13.27 3.29
CA PRO A 222 -9.79 13.77 4.20
C PRO A 222 -11.07 12.93 4.19
N GLY A 223 -11.56 12.61 5.39
CA GLY A 223 -12.79 11.82 5.59
C GLY A 223 -12.64 10.32 5.38
N LEU A 224 -11.43 9.81 5.13
CA LEU A 224 -11.11 8.39 5.13
C LEU A 224 -10.20 8.06 6.31
N SER A 225 -10.68 7.22 7.22
CA SER A 225 -9.81 6.57 8.21
C SER A 225 -9.02 5.46 7.52
N SER A 226 -7.73 5.33 7.82
CA SER A 226 -6.95 4.15 7.41
C SER A 226 -7.08 3.04 8.46
N LEU A 227 -7.02 1.77 8.05
CA LEU A 227 -6.77 0.62 8.93
C LEU A 227 -5.35 0.13 8.75
#